data_AF-A0A538NG82-F1
#
_entry.id   AF-A0A538NG82-F1
#
_cell.length_a   1.000
_cell.length_b   1.000
_cell.length_c   1.000
_cell.angle_alpha   90.00
_cell.angle_beta   90.00
_cell.angle_gamma   90.00
#
_symmetry.space_group_name_H-M   'P 1'
#
loop_
_entity.id
_entity.type
_entity.pdbx_description
1 polymer ?
#
loop_
_entity_poly.entity_id
_entity_poly.type
_entity_poly.pdbx_seq_one_letter_code
_entity_poly.pdbx_strand_id
1 'polypeptide(L)'
;MKNFFQLISLLLPWQMRRAFLEQQFGFQIHPTAHIGLAWVLPSRLIMEENTSIGHFTVAKNLNLLHLKAHATIGRGNWITGFPPGDSRHFASETER
;
A
#
# COMPACT_ATOMS: atom_id res chain seq x y z
N MET A 1 -12.23 -8.63 6.35
CA MET A 1 -11.17 -8.84 7.36
C MET A 1 -9.96 -7.92 7.15
N LYS A 2 -9.39 -7.83 5.94
CA LYS A 2 -8.19 -7.00 5.68
C LYS A 2 -8.30 -5.54 6.17
N ASN A 3 -9.44 -4.89 5.93
CA ASN A 3 -9.68 -3.50 6.38
C ASN A 3 -9.67 -3.34 7.90
N PHE A 4 -10.10 -4.35 8.65
CA PHE A 4 -10.11 -4.32 10.13
C PHE A 4 -8.69 -4.40 10.69
N PHE A 5 -7.87 -5.32 10.17
CA PHE A 5 -6.45 -5.40 10.52
C PHE A 5 -5.69 -4.12 10.14
N GLN A 6 -6.03 -3.50 9.00
CA GLN A 6 -5.47 -2.22 8.62
C GLN A 6 -5.81 -1.11 9.63
N LEU A 7 -7.07 -1.06 10.11
CA LEU A 7 -7.47 -0.09 11.14
C LEU A 7 -6.68 -0.28 12.43
N ILE A 8 -6.52 -1.52 12.89
CA ILE A 8 -5.69 -1.84 14.07
C ILE A 8 -4.25 -1.37 13.86
N SER A 9 -3.70 -1.58 12.66
CA SER A 9 -2.32 -1.18 12.35
C SER A 9 -2.07 0.32 12.55
N LEU A 10 -3.08 1.17 12.37
CA LEU A 10 -2.94 2.63 12.50
C LEU A 10 -2.70 3.08 13.95
N LEU A 11 -3.05 2.26 14.94
CA LEU A 11 -2.85 2.55 16.35
C LEU A 11 -1.47 2.13 16.87
N LEU A 12 -0.73 1.33 16.08
CA LEU A 12 0.56 0.79 16.49
C LEU A 12 1.69 1.82 16.22
N PRO A 13 2.71 1.88 17.10
CA PRO A 13 3.93 2.64 16.80
C PRO A 13 4.63 2.04 15.57
N TRP A 14 5.35 2.88 14.81
CA TRP A 14 5.80 2.55 13.46
C TRP A 14 6.57 1.21 13.37
N GLN A 15 7.46 0.92 14.31
CA GLN A 15 8.28 -0.30 14.27
C GLN A 15 7.42 -1.56 14.37
N MET A 16 6.42 -1.55 15.28
CA MET A 16 5.45 -2.64 15.41
C MET A 16 4.50 -2.68 14.22
N ARG A 17 4.05 -1.52 13.76
CA ARG A 17 3.17 -1.39 12.59
C ARG A 17 3.82 -1.99 11.35
N ARG A 18 5.10 -1.71 11.10
CA ARG A 18 5.86 -2.29 9.98
C ARG A 18 5.84 -3.81 10.06
N ALA A 19 6.27 -4.39 11.18
CA ALA A 19 6.29 -5.84 11.36
C ALA A 19 4.91 -6.47 11.20
N PHE A 20 3.86 -5.83 11.73
CA PHE A 20 2.48 -6.27 11.57
C PHE A 20 2.05 -6.27 10.09
N LEU A 21 2.35 -5.20 9.35
CA LEU A 21 2.01 -5.09 7.93
C LEU A 21 2.75 -6.14 7.08
N GLU A 22 4.03 -6.40 7.39
CA GLU A 22 4.82 -7.46 6.74
C GLU A 22 4.21 -8.85 7.01
N GLN A 23 3.88 -9.16 8.27
CA GLN A 23 3.35 -10.46 8.67
C GLN A 23 1.92 -10.72 8.19
N GLN A 24 1.03 -9.73 8.29
CA GLN A 24 -0.40 -9.91 7.98
C GLN A 24 -0.70 -9.79 6.48
N PHE A 25 0.06 -8.99 5.75
CA PHE A 25 -0.21 -8.71 4.34
C PHE A 25 0.92 -9.14 3.39
N GLY A 26 2.04 -9.67 3.90
CA GLY A 26 3.18 -10.07 3.07
C GLY A 26 3.88 -8.90 2.40
N PHE A 27 3.75 -7.69 2.96
CA PHE A 27 4.38 -6.49 2.42
C PHE A 27 5.89 -6.55 2.59
N GLN A 28 6.63 -5.92 1.67
CA GLN A 28 8.08 -5.80 1.70
C GLN A 28 8.44 -4.36 2.02
N ILE A 29 8.78 -4.06 3.28
CA ILE A 29 9.03 -2.70 3.74
C ILE A 29 10.43 -2.60 4.30
N HIS A 30 11.32 -1.89 3.60
CA HIS A 30 12.69 -1.70 4.06
C HIS A 30 12.72 -1.07 5.48
N PRO A 31 13.67 -1.43 6.36
CA PRO A 31 13.73 -0.90 7.74
C PRO A 31 13.79 0.63 7.85
N THR A 32 14.36 1.30 6.84
CA THR A 32 14.46 2.76 6.78
C THR A 32 13.21 3.43 6.19
N ALA A 33 12.29 2.64 5.62
CA ALA A 33 11.09 3.17 4.98
C ALA A 33 10.06 3.59 6.02
N HIS A 34 9.18 4.52 5.65
CA HIS A 34 8.16 5.02 6.55
C HIS A 34 6.80 5.22 5.89
N ILE A 35 5.73 4.79 6.56
CA ILE A 35 4.35 5.10 6.19
C ILE A 35 3.73 5.88 7.35
N GLY A 36 3.33 7.12 7.07
CA GLY A 36 2.58 7.94 8.02
C GLY A 36 1.19 7.36 8.32
N LEU A 37 0.34 8.13 8.98
CA LEU A 37 -1.07 7.78 9.21
C LEU A 37 -1.82 7.78 7.86
N ALA A 38 -1.71 6.68 7.12
CA ALA A 38 -2.15 6.54 5.75
C ALA A 38 -2.84 5.18 5.54
N TRP A 39 -3.83 5.18 4.66
CA TRP A 39 -4.58 4.00 4.26
C TRP A 39 -3.95 3.39 3.00
N VAL A 40 -2.96 2.53 3.18
CA VAL A 40 -2.22 1.89 2.08
C VAL A 40 -2.45 0.39 2.14
N LEU A 41 -3.27 -0.13 1.21
CA LEU A 41 -3.63 -1.54 1.15
C LEU A 41 -3.72 -2.05 -0.30
N PRO A 42 -2.61 -2.04 -1.06
CA PRO A 42 -2.52 -2.74 -2.33
C PRO A 42 -2.49 -4.27 -2.12
N SER A 43 -2.63 -5.04 -3.20
CA SER A 43 -2.40 -6.49 -3.15
C SER A 43 -0.94 -6.84 -2.86
N ARG A 44 0.00 -6.06 -3.42
CA ARG A 44 1.44 -6.14 -3.14
C ARG A 44 2.01 -4.76 -2.90
N LEU A 45 2.81 -4.63 -1.84
CA LEU A 45 3.54 -3.41 -1.50
C LEU A 45 5.03 -3.71 -1.42
N ILE A 46 5.82 -2.93 -2.15
CA ILE A 46 7.29 -2.96 -2.09
C ILE A 46 7.76 -1.53 -1.81
N MET A 47 8.46 -1.34 -0.70
CA MET A 47 9.07 -0.09 -0.30
C MET A 47 10.56 -0.31 -0.11
N GLU A 48 11.36 0.21 -1.03
CA GLU A 48 12.83 0.15 -0.97
C GLU A 48 13.39 1.15 0.06
N GLU A 49 14.71 1.25 0.14
CA GLU A 49 15.40 2.10 1.11
C GLU A 49 14.98 3.57 1.02
N ASN A 50 14.97 4.24 2.19
CA ASN A 50 14.64 5.65 2.36
C ASN A 50 13.35 6.12 1.66
N THR A 51 12.38 5.22 1.46
CA THR A 51 11.09 5.58 0.88
C THR A 51 10.12 6.10 1.92
N SER A 52 9.20 6.98 1.51
CA SER A 52 8.17 7.48 2.43
C SER A 52 6.79 7.66 1.79
N ILE A 53 5.75 7.41 2.60
CA ILE A 53 4.36 7.73 2.27
C ILE A 53 3.82 8.68 3.34
N GLY A 54 3.41 9.87 2.92
CA GLY A 54 2.89 10.91 3.80
C GLY A 54 1.52 10.57 4.41
N HIS A 55 1.21 11.21 5.54
CA HIS A 55 -0.10 11.14 6.21
C HIS A 55 -1.27 11.44 5.27
N PHE A 56 -2.43 10.87 5.63
CA PHE A 56 -3.71 11.04 4.93
C PHE A 56 -3.70 10.59 3.46
N THR A 57 -2.68 9.85 3.06
CA THR A 57 -2.64 9.20 1.75
C THR A 57 -3.55 7.98 1.76
N VAL A 58 -4.33 7.81 0.69
CA VAL A 58 -5.15 6.63 0.43
C VAL A 58 -4.62 5.96 -0.84
N ALA A 59 -4.12 4.74 -0.71
CA ALA A 59 -3.70 3.89 -1.82
C ALA A 59 -4.44 2.55 -1.74
N LYS A 60 -5.41 2.33 -2.64
CA LYS A 60 -6.29 1.16 -2.63
C LYS A 60 -6.62 0.66 -4.02
N ASN A 61 -7.10 -0.58 -4.13
CA ASN A 61 -7.45 -1.24 -5.40
C ASN A 61 -6.27 -1.37 -6.39
N LEU A 62 -5.04 -1.32 -5.88
CA LEU A 62 -3.83 -1.48 -6.67
C LEU A 62 -3.34 -2.94 -6.59
N ASN A 63 -2.92 -3.51 -7.72
CA ASN A 63 -2.24 -4.81 -7.69
C ASN A 63 -0.84 -4.69 -7.07
N LEU A 64 -0.07 -3.69 -7.51
CA LEU A 64 1.27 -3.42 -7.03
C LEU A 64 1.43 -1.93 -6.75
N LEU A 65 1.98 -1.62 -5.58
CA LEU A 65 2.58 -0.32 -5.29
C LEU A 65 4.06 -0.54 -4.98
N HIS A 66 4.94 -0.04 -5.84
CA HIS A 66 6.39 -0.18 -5.68
C HIS A 66 7.02 1.20 -5.60
N LEU A 67 7.54 1.55 -4.42
CA LEU A 67 8.36 2.72 -4.22
C LEU A 67 9.84 2.32 -4.34
N LYS A 68 10.51 2.88 -5.35
CA LYS A 68 11.95 2.75 -5.55
C LYS A 68 12.75 3.53 -4.52
N ALA A 69 14.02 3.18 -4.32
CA ALA A 69 14.90 3.83 -3.36
C ALA A 69 14.76 5.36 -3.40
N HIS A 70 14.64 5.98 -2.22
CA HIS A 70 14.45 7.43 -2.02
C HIS A 70 13.15 8.04 -2.59
N ALA A 71 12.22 7.25 -3.14
CA ALA A 71 10.93 7.75 -3.61
C ALA A 71 10.03 8.20 -2.46
N THR A 72 9.26 9.27 -2.70
CA THR A 72 8.35 9.84 -1.72
C THR A 72 6.97 10.08 -2.33
N ILE A 73 5.93 9.59 -1.66
CA ILE A 73 4.55 9.99 -1.89
C ILE A 73 4.20 11.05 -0.84
N GLY A 74 3.83 12.25 -1.28
CA GLY A 74 3.45 13.35 -0.40
C GLY A 74 2.19 13.07 0.43
N ARG A 75 1.81 14.01 1.30
CA ARG A 75 0.59 13.89 2.14
C ARG A 75 -0.68 14.08 1.31
N GLY A 76 -1.78 13.45 1.73
CA GLY A 76 -3.12 13.71 1.18
C GLY A 76 -3.38 13.19 -0.23
N ASN A 77 -2.55 12.28 -0.74
CA ASN A 77 -2.75 11.71 -2.07
C ASN A 77 -3.88 10.68 -2.09
N TRP A 78 -4.60 10.59 -3.21
CA TRP A 78 -5.57 9.53 -3.47
C TRP A 78 -5.18 8.75 -4.73
N ILE A 79 -4.66 7.54 -4.53
CA ILE A 79 -4.08 6.71 -5.58
C ILE A 79 -4.91 5.44 -5.69
N THR A 80 -5.50 5.22 -6.87
CA THR A 80 -6.29 4.03 -7.16
C THR A 80 -5.99 3.53 -8.55
N GLY A 81 -6.06 2.23 -8.75
CA GLY A 81 -5.98 1.60 -10.05
C GLY A 81 -7.15 0.66 -10.26
N PHE A 82 -7.31 0.21 -11.50
CA PHE A 82 -8.20 -0.90 -11.79
C PHE A 82 -7.41 -2.21 -11.63
N PRO A 83 -7.84 -3.14 -10.77
CA PRO A 83 -7.10 -4.38 -10.59
C PRO A 83 -7.23 -5.25 -11.85
N PRO A 84 -6.19 -6.00 -12.22
CA PRO A 84 -6.31 -7.02 -13.26
C PRO A 84 -7.26 -8.13 -12.81
N GLY A 85 -8.05 -8.64 -13.76
CA GLY A 85 -9.03 -9.71 -13.56
C GLY A 85 -10.30 -9.53 -14.40
N ASP A 86 -11.20 -10.51 -14.31
CA ASP A 86 -12.46 -10.53 -15.05
C ASP A 86 -13.44 -9.52 -14.47
N SER A 87 -13.41 -8.31 -15.01
CA SER A 87 -14.44 -7.32 -14.74
C SER A 87 -15.45 -7.29 -15.86
N ARG A 88 -16.73 -7.25 -15.49
CA ARG A 88 -17.82 -7.01 -16.45
C ARG A 88 -17.64 -5.74 -17.26
N HIS A 89 -17.02 -4.71 -16.66
CA HIS A 89 -16.79 -3.43 -17.31
C HIS A 89 -15.90 -3.57 -18.56
N PHE A 90 -15.00 -4.55 -18.55
CA PHE A 90 -13.99 -4.74 -19.58
C PHE A 90 -14.01 -6.13 -20.20
N ALA A 91 -15.12 -6.84 -20.06
CA ALA A 91 -15.30 -8.19 -20.59
C ALA A 91 -15.13 -8.28 -22.12
N SER A 92 -15.25 -7.15 -22.82
CA SER A 92 -15.07 -7.04 -24.28
C SER A 92 -13.64 -6.75 -24.72
N GLU A 93 -12.71 -6.45 -23.80
CA GLU A 93 -11.33 -6.10 -24.13
C GLU A 93 -10.41 -7.30 -23.95
N THR A 94 -9.99 -7.90 -25.06
CA THR A 94 -9.23 -9.17 -25.12
C THR A 94 -7.71 -9.00 -25.04
N GLU A 95 -7.18 -7.79 -25.20
CA GLU A 95 -5.73 -7.51 -25.15
C GLU A 95 -5.34 -6.66 -23.93
N ARG A 96 -5.32 -7.26 -22.73
CA ARG A 96 -5.04 -6.55 -21.46
C ARG A 96 -3.93 -7.19 -20.64
#